data_AF-A0A0K8R6V4-F1
#
_entry.id   AF-A0A0K8R6V4-F1
#
_cell.length_a   1.000
_cell.length_b   1.000
_cell.length_c   1.000
_cell.angle_alpha   90.00
_cell.angle_beta   90.00
_cell.angle_gamma   90.00
#
_symmetry.space_group_name_H-M   'P 1'
#
loop_
_entity.id
_entity.type
_entity.pdbx_description
1 polymer ?
#
loop_
_entity_poly.entity_id
_entity_poly.type
_entity_poly.pdbx_seq_one_letter_code
_entity_poly.pdbx_strand_id
1 'polypeptide(L)' 'MRAVTVFIITLLVLENFNFLMSESFPGPAWQVPSKRPKCYSKHCTKHEECKVGSCTYCKNSPWGDRTCR' A
#
# COMPACT_ATOMS: atom_id res chain seq x y z
N MET A 1 29.64 32.01 15.77
CA MET A 1 30.08 30.62 16.03
C MET A 1 29.06 29.81 16.82
N ARG A 2 28.61 30.25 18.02
CA ARG A 2 27.64 29.49 18.85
C ARG A 2 26.24 29.27 18.24
N ALA A 3 25.72 30.25 17.49
CA ALA A 3 24.41 30.10 16.84
C ALA A 3 24.43 29.03 15.73
N VAL A 4 25.54 28.94 14.99
CA VAL A 4 25.72 27.99 13.89
C VAL A 4 25.79 26.56 14.44
N THR A 5 26.47 26.34 15.56
CA THR A 5 26.54 25.02 16.20
C THR A 5 25.18 24.56 16.71
N VAL A 6 24.38 25.47 17.30
CA VAL A 6 23.02 25.13 17.74
C VAL A 6 22.14 24.75 16.55
N PHE A 7 22.25 25.49 15.44
CA PHE A 7 21.47 25.23 14.23
C PHE A 7 21.81 23.86 13.60
N ILE A 8 23.10 23.51 13.54
CA ILE A 8 23.55 22.21 13.03
C ILE A 8 23.04 21.06 13.91
N ILE A 9 23.10 21.21 15.24
CA ILE A 9 22.60 20.19 16.18
C ILE A 9 21.09 20.00 16.01
N THR A 10 20.32 21.08 15.88
CA THR A 10 18.86 20.97 15.67
C THR A 10 18.50 20.28 14.36
N LEU A 11 19.26 20.51 13.28
CA LEU A 11 19.03 19.82 12.00
C LEU A 11 19.35 18.33 12.10
N LEU A 12 20.46 17.96 12.74
CA LEU A 12 20.85 16.56 12.97
C LEU A 12 19.82 15.78 13.80
N VAL A 13 19.23 16.42 14.80
CA VAL A 13 18.17 15.83 15.61
C VAL A 13 16.91 15.64 14.76
N LEU A 14 16.55 16.63 13.94
CA LEU A 14 15.36 16.56 13.08
C LEU A 14 15.47 15.45 12.03
N GLU A 15 16.63 15.24 11.42
CA GLU A 15 16.85 14.14 10.46
C GLU A 15 16.72 12.76 11.11
N ASN A 16 17.24 12.57 12.33
CA ASN A 16 17.10 11.31 13.07
C ASN A 16 15.64 10.95 13.36
N PHE A 17 14.82 11.93 13.74
CA PHE A 17 13.39 11.70 13.98
C PHE A 17 12.62 11.38 12.69
N ASN A 18 12.96 12.03 11.57
CA ASN A 18 12.35 11.72 10.28
C ASN A 18 12.73 10.32 9.78
N PHE A 19 13.95 9.84 10.05
CA PHE A 19 14.37 8.49 9.68
C PHE A 19 13.56 7.41 10.42
N LEU A 20 13.29 7.61 11.71
CA LEU A 20 12.49 6.67 12.52
C LEU A 20 10.99 6.66 12.18
N MET A 21 10.44 7.77 11.67
CA MET A 21 9.03 7.84 11.24
C MET A 21 8.81 7.46 9.77
N SER A 22 9.84 7.52 8.93
CA SER A 22 9.74 7.19 7.51
C SER A 22 9.80 5.68 7.22
N GLU A 23 10.31 4.87 8.15
CA GLU A 23 10.02 3.44 8.15
C GLU A 23 8.57 3.26 8.61
N SER A 24 7.66 3.25 7.65
CA SER A 24 6.37 2.61 7.84
C SER A 24 6.63 1.17 8.25
N PHE A 25 6.57 0.89 9.56
CA PHE A 25 6.57 -0.47 10.07
C PHE A 25 5.55 -1.24 9.24
N PRO A 26 5.95 -2.29 8.50
CA PRO A 26 5.00 -3.07 7.74
C PRO A 26 3.95 -3.53 8.74
N GLY A 27 2.72 -3.07 8.54
CA GLY A 27 1.59 -3.41 9.40
C GLY A 27 1.59 -4.92 9.60
N PRO A 28 1.34 -5.40 10.83
CA PRO A 28 1.54 -6.80 11.17
C PRO A 28 0.75 -7.70 10.19
N ALA A 29 1.36 -8.79 9.74
CA ALA A 29 0.89 -9.61 8.62
C ALA A 29 -0.53 -10.20 8.80
N TRP A 30 -1.04 -10.24 10.05
CA TRP A 30 -2.39 -10.66 10.40
C TRP A 30 -3.51 -9.65 10.05
N GLN A 31 -3.19 -8.37 9.80
CA GLN A 31 -4.18 -7.34 9.44
C GLN A 31 -4.54 -7.34 7.96
N VAL A 32 -3.80 -8.10 7.14
CA VAL A 32 -4.22 -8.40 5.78
C VAL A 32 -5.20 -9.58 5.91
N PRO A 33 -6.50 -9.44 5.60
CA PRO A 33 -7.38 -10.60 5.54
C PRO A 33 -6.76 -11.61 4.57
N SER A 34 -6.17 -12.67 5.14
CA SER A 34 -5.32 -13.64 4.45
C SER A 34 -6.04 -14.34 3.30
N LYS A 35 -7.37 -14.41 3.36
CA LYS A 35 -8.20 -14.98 2.31
C LYS A 35 -8.75 -13.90 1.40
N ARG A 36 -8.12 -13.76 0.24
CA ARG A 36 -8.74 -13.11 -0.91
C ARG A 36 -10.01 -13.89 -1.30
N PRO A 37 -11.09 -13.21 -1.72
CA PRO A 37 -12.27 -13.87 -2.27
C PRO A 37 -11.89 -14.82 -3.41
N LYS A 38 -12.56 -15.98 -3.51
CA LYS A 38 -12.29 -16.97 -4.57
C LYS A 38 -12.43 -16.39 -5.98
N CYS A 39 -13.21 -15.33 -6.16
CA CYS A 39 -13.37 -14.69 -7.45
C CYS A 39 -12.10 -13.94 -7.93
N TYR A 40 -11.15 -13.61 -7.04
CA TYR A 40 -9.89 -12.94 -7.43
C TYR A 40 -8.94 -13.83 -8.24
N SER A 41 -9.17 -15.15 -8.29
CA SER A 41 -8.43 -16.05 -9.18
C SER A 41 -9.06 -16.17 -10.57
N LYS A 42 -10.22 -15.57 -10.81
CA LYS A 42 -10.91 -15.62 -12.10
C LYS A 42 -10.36 -14.54 -13.02
N HIS A 43 -9.88 -14.96 -14.18
CA HIS A 43 -9.48 -14.05 -15.25
C HIS A 43 -10.71 -13.43 -15.92
N CYS A 44 -10.64 -12.16 -16.29
CA CYS A 44 -11.75 -11.44 -16.88
C CYS A 44 -11.29 -10.44 -17.95
N THR A 45 -12.18 -10.17 -18.91
CA THR A 45 -12.01 -9.10 -19.90
C THR A 45 -13.06 -8.01 -19.72
N LYS A 46 -14.31 -8.40 -19.46
CA LYS A 46 -15.44 -7.50 -19.23
C LYS A 46 -15.91 -7.57 -17.78
N HIS A 47 -16.51 -6.50 -17.30
CA HIS A 47 -17.00 -6.40 -15.93
C HIS A 47 -18.15 -7.40 -15.64
N GLU A 48 -18.94 -7.72 -16.66
CA GLU A 48 -20.08 -8.65 -16.55
C GLU A 48 -19.66 -10.07 -16.18
N GLU A 49 -18.44 -10.48 -16.53
CA GLU A 49 -17.88 -11.80 -16.22
C GLU A 49 -17.60 -11.98 -14.71
N CYS A 50 -17.56 -10.87 -13.96
CA CYS A 50 -17.18 -10.84 -12.56
C CYS A 50 -18.35 -10.74 -11.60
N LYS A 51 -19.61 -10.75 -12.07
CA LYS A 51 -20.84 -10.73 -11.25
C LYS A 51 -21.05 -12.04 -10.47
N VAL A 52 -20.10 -12.39 -9.61
CA VAL A 52 -20.08 -13.63 -8.82
C VAL A 52 -19.81 -13.30 -7.36
N GLY A 53 -20.86 -13.36 -6.54
CA GLY A 53 -20.76 -13.12 -5.10
C GLY A 53 -20.34 -11.69 -4.78
N SER A 54 -19.21 -11.54 -4.09
CA SER A 54 -18.64 -10.24 -3.70
C SER A 54 -17.90 -9.52 -4.82
N CYS A 55 -17.53 -10.23 -5.89
CA CYS A 55 -16.92 -9.58 -7.05
C CYS A 55 -18.00 -8.98 -7.95
N THR A 56 -17.70 -7.81 -8.51
CA THR A 56 -18.63 -7.03 -9.33
C THR A 56 -17.99 -6.45 -10.58
N TYR A 57 -16.65 -6.32 -10.61
CA TYR A 57 -15.96 -5.67 -11.70
C TYR A 57 -14.68 -6.39 -12.09
N CYS A 58 -14.21 -6.08 -13.30
CA CYS A 58 -12.98 -6.64 -13.83
C CYS A 58 -11.86 -5.60 -13.76
N LYS A 59 -10.71 -5.95 -13.19
CA LYS A 59 -9.54 -5.07 -13.15
C LYS A 59 -8.79 -5.12 -14.49
N ASN A 60 -9.42 -4.61 -15.55
CA ASN A 60 -8.94 -4.65 -16.94
C ASN A 60 -8.26 -3.36 -17.41
N SER A 61 -7.97 -2.41 -16.51
CA SER A 61 -7.19 -1.21 -16.84
C SER A 61 -5.79 -1.57 -17.38
N PRO A 62 -5.07 -0.65 -18.05
CA PRO A 62 -3.72 -0.90 -18.56
C PRO A 62 -2.72 -1.39 -17.49
N TRP A 63 -2.96 -0.99 -16.23
CA TRP A 63 -2.18 -1.38 -15.04
C TRP A 63 -2.87 -2.47 -14.20
N GLY A 64 -3.92 -3.08 -14.74
CA GLY A 64 -4.75 -4.08 -14.08
C GLY A 64 -4.22 -5.51 -14.25
N ASP A 65 -4.53 -6.37 -13.28
CA ASP A 65 -4.15 -7.79 -13.29
C ASP A 65 -5.13 -8.67 -14.09
N ARG A 66 -6.14 -8.05 -14.74
CA ARG A 66 -7.24 -8.72 -15.47
C ARG A 66 -7.92 -9.80 -14.62
N THR A 67 -8.02 -9.58 -13.32
CA THR A 67 -8.75 -10.46 -12.40
C THR A 67 -10.05 -9.81 -11.93
N CYS A 68 -11.01 -10.65 -11.55
CA CYS A 68 -12.25 -10.16 -10.96
C CYS A 68 -11.99 -9.59 -9.56
N ARG A 69 -12.68 -8.49 -9.28
CA ARG A 69 -12.65 -7.78 -8.00
C ARG A 69 -14.06 -7.52 -7.50
#